data_AF-A0A9P5H9X8-F1
#
_entry.id   AF-A0A9P5H9X8-F1
#
_cell.length_a   1.000
_cell.length_b   1.000
_cell.length_c   1.000
_cell.angle_alpha   90.00
_cell.angle_beta   90.00
_cell.angle_gamma   90.00
#
_symmetry.space_group_name_H-M   'P 1'
#
loop_
_entity.id
_entity.type
_entity.pdbx_description
1 polymer ?
#
loop_
_entity_poly.entity_id
_entity_poly.type
_entity_poly.pdbx_seq_one_letter_code
_entity_poly.pdbx_strand_id
1 'polypeptide(L)'
;MPPRDIVDGEGKVLVDNYDGMAHDQIAFHGLLQDDIMISLQFRNGGTMGKGLHWYIYGTEEEIEITSDRPYISFMPESVKIRVYDWATNAITDVTVVRPTHFPSELEGCSVDLYGLYEAFRNNDEGNYANFQDAVGMHSFLDEMRLRGKEKNMYQ
;
A
#
# COMPACT_ATOMS: atom_id res chain seq x y z
N MET A 1 -19.05 -5.29 5.98
CA MET A 1 -18.13 -6.27 6.60
C MET A 1 -18.93 -7.10 7.59
N PRO A 2 -18.68 -8.41 7.81
CA PRO A 2 -19.39 -9.12 8.88
C PRO A 2 -19.09 -8.44 10.24
N PRO A 3 -20.07 -8.35 11.15
CA PRO A 3 -19.86 -7.84 12.50
C PRO A 3 -18.69 -8.55 13.17
N ARG A 4 -17.91 -7.82 13.96
CA ARG A 4 -16.75 -8.37 14.68
C ARG A 4 -16.86 -8.07 16.16
N ASP A 5 -16.41 -8.99 16.99
CA ASP A 5 -16.34 -8.74 18.43
C ASP A 5 -15.10 -7.93 18.77
N ILE A 6 -15.24 -6.95 19.65
CA ILE A 6 -14.10 -6.29 20.31
C ILE A 6 -13.81 -7.10 21.56
N VAL A 7 -12.59 -7.64 21.67
CA VAL A 7 -12.14 -8.44 22.82
C VAL A 7 -11.03 -7.74 23.60
N ASP A 8 -10.90 -8.08 24.88
CA ASP A 8 -9.73 -7.68 25.68
C ASP A 8 -8.51 -8.59 25.41
N GLY A 9 -7.41 -8.34 26.12
CA GLY A 9 -6.17 -9.13 26.02
C GLY A 9 -6.31 -10.59 26.48
N GLU A 10 -7.40 -10.95 27.14
CA GLU A 10 -7.72 -12.31 27.59
C GLU A 10 -8.71 -13.00 26.63
N GLY A 11 -9.13 -12.31 25.56
CA GLY A 11 -10.08 -12.81 24.56
C GLY A 11 -11.54 -12.72 24.98
N LYS A 12 -11.86 -12.04 26.08
CA LYS A 12 -13.25 -11.82 26.50
C LYS A 12 -13.88 -10.73 25.65
N VAL A 13 -15.09 -10.98 25.15
CA VAL A 13 -15.87 -10.02 24.37
C VAL A 13 -16.28 -8.82 25.25
N LEU A 14 -15.79 -7.64 24.89
CA LEU A 14 -16.15 -6.33 25.46
C LEU A 14 -17.32 -5.69 24.70
N VAL A 15 -17.36 -5.85 23.38
CA VAL A 15 -18.45 -5.39 22.51
C VAL A 15 -18.75 -6.49 21.51
N ASP A 16 -19.94 -7.06 21.61
CA ASP A 16 -20.45 -8.06 20.68
C ASP A 16 -20.96 -7.39 19.39
N ASN A 17 -20.75 -8.03 18.25
CA ASN A 17 -21.29 -7.61 16.96
C ASN A 17 -20.99 -6.13 16.59
N TYR A 18 -19.78 -5.66 16.85
CA TYR A 18 -19.39 -4.29 16.47
C TYR A 18 -19.39 -4.17 14.95
N ASP A 19 -20.30 -3.33 14.45
CA ASP A 19 -20.51 -3.11 13.01
C ASP A 19 -19.46 -2.18 12.39
N GLY A 20 -18.60 -1.54 13.20
CA GLY A 20 -17.53 -0.68 12.71
C GLY A 20 -18.04 0.63 12.13
N MET A 21 -17.69 1.76 12.76
CA MET A 21 -17.95 3.09 12.17
C MET A 21 -16.91 3.52 11.12
N ALA A 22 -15.93 2.68 10.83
CA ALA A 22 -14.87 3.00 9.89
C ALA A 22 -15.35 2.78 8.45
N HIS A 23 -15.01 3.72 7.56
CA HIS A 23 -15.25 3.56 6.13
C HIS A 23 -14.49 2.33 5.60
N ASP A 24 -15.14 1.55 4.74
CA ASP A 24 -14.59 0.34 4.13
C ASP A 24 -14.05 0.56 2.72
N GLN A 25 -14.24 1.76 2.18
CA GLN A 25 -13.73 2.16 0.87
C GLN A 25 -13.26 3.62 0.89
N ILE A 26 -12.18 3.87 0.16
CA ILE A 26 -11.70 5.21 -0.16
C ILE A 26 -11.36 5.26 -1.64
N ALA A 27 -11.72 6.37 -2.28
CA ALA A 27 -11.32 6.67 -3.64
C ALA A 27 -10.85 8.13 -3.68
N PHE A 28 -9.70 8.37 -4.30
CA PHE A 28 -9.23 9.73 -4.54
C PHE A 28 -8.55 9.87 -5.88
N HIS A 29 -8.66 11.09 -6.40
CA HIS A 29 -8.01 11.53 -7.63
C HIS A 29 -7.35 12.86 -7.32
N GLY A 30 -6.13 13.06 -7.83
CA GLY A 30 -5.36 14.26 -7.58
C GLY A 30 -4.23 14.43 -8.58
N LEU A 31 -3.45 15.48 -8.39
CA LEU A 31 -2.24 15.75 -9.15
C LEU A 31 -1.04 15.61 -8.22
N LEU A 32 0.03 14.98 -8.70
CA LEU A 32 1.35 15.04 -8.09
C LEU A 32 1.98 16.43 -8.36
N GLN A 33 3.15 16.70 -7.78
CA GLN A 33 3.81 18.02 -7.85
C GLN A 33 4.10 18.50 -9.29
N ASP A 34 4.16 17.58 -10.27
CA ASP A 34 4.42 17.85 -11.69
C ASP A 34 3.17 17.68 -12.58
N ASP A 35 1.98 17.94 -12.06
CA ASP A 35 0.69 17.81 -12.78
C ASP A 35 0.38 16.39 -13.29
N ILE A 36 1.09 15.38 -12.77
CA ILE A 36 0.84 13.97 -13.08
C ILE A 36 -0.42 13.53 -12.32
N MET A 37 -1.42 13.06 -13.06
CA MET A 37 -2.66 12.54 -12.47
C MET A 37 -2.40 11.25 -11.70
N ILE A 38 -2.90 11.18 -10.47
CA ILE A 38 -2.98 9.96 -9.68
C ILE A 38 -4.44 9.60 -9.41
N SER A 39 -4.75 8.31 -9.50
CA SER A 39 -6.05 7.74 -9.14
C SER A 39 -5.81 6.53 -8.26
N LEU A 40 -6.37 6.54 -7.05
CA LEU A 40 -6.29 5.42 -6.12
C LEU A 40 -7.69 5.05 -5.65
N GLN A 41 -7.96 3.74 -5.67
CA GLN A 41 -9.14 3.16 -5.07
C GLN A 41 -8.69 2.02 -4.15
N PHE A 42 -9.14 2.09 -2.90
CA PHE A 42 -8.87 1.07 -1.91
C PHE A 42 -10.19 0.63 -1.30
N ARG A 43 -10.38 -0.68 -1.20
CA ARG A 43 -11.55 -1.29 -0.57
C ARG A 43 -11.09 -2.38 0.38
N ASN A 44 -11.67 -2.38 1.57
CA ASN A 44 -11.47 -3.41 2.56
C ASN A 44 -12.29 -4.67 2.23
N GLY A 45 -11.85 -5.82 2.73
CA GLY A 45 -12.49 -7.12 2.55
C GLY A 45 -11.82 -8.00 1.50
N GLY A 46 -12.43 -9.16 1.24
CA GLY A 46 -11.90 -10.15 0.29
C GLY A 46 -11.89 -9.64 -1.15
N THR A 47 -10.91 -10.10 -1.93
CA THR A 47 -10.83 -9.91 -3.38
C THR A 47 -11.20 -11.20 -4.11
N MET A 48 -11.83 -11.09 -5.29
CA MET A 48 -12.08 -12.23 -6.19
C MET A 48 -10.88 -12.52 -7.11
N GLY A 49 -9.77 -11.79 -6.97
CA GLY A 49 -8.57 -11.95 -7.78
C GLY A 49 -7.36 -11.33 -7.08
N LYS A 50 -6.76 -10.32 -7.70
CA LYS A 50 -5.65 -9.58 -7.12
C LYS A 50 -6.14 -8.61 -6.03
N GLY A 51 -5.36 -8.50 -4.96
CA GLY A 51 -5.59 -7.53 -3.89
C GLY A 51 -5.04 -6.15 -4.23
N LEU A 52 -4.07 -6.08 -5.14
CA LEU A 52 -3.47 -4.84 -5.65
C LEU A 52 -3.34 -4.90 -7.17
N HIS A 53 -3.73 -3.80 -7.82
CA HIS A 53 -3.36 -3.46 -9.19
C HIS A 53 -2.88 -2.01 -9.19
N TRP A 54 -1.65 -1.78 -9.63
CA TRP A 54 -1.09 -0.46 -9.78
C TRP A 54 -0.46 -0.33 -11.17
N TYR A 55 -1.00 0.59 -11.96
CA TYR A 55 -0.45 0.97 -13.25
C TYR A 55 0.29 2.30 -13.13
N ILE A 56 1.47 2.37 -13.73
CA ILE A 56 2.26 3.59 -13.87
C ILE A 56 2.49 3.79 -15.36
N TYR A 57 1.89 4.84 -15.92
CA TYR A 57 1.99 5.17 -17.32
C TYR A 57 3.13 6.16 -17.54
N GLY A 58 4.18 5.71 -18.24
CA GLY A 58 5.25 6.56 -18.73
C GLY A 58 5.02 6.93 -20.21
N THR A 59 5.88 7.80 -20.72
CA THR A 59 5.89 8.20 -22.14
C THR A 59 6.40 7.10 -23.06
N GLU A 60 7.24 6.19 -22.54
CA GLU A 60 7.93 5.15 -23.31
C GLU A 60 7.53 3.73 -22.88
N GLU A 61 7.08 3.57 -21.64
CA GLU A 61 6.70 2.28 -21.08
C GLU A 61 5.50 2.41 -20.13
N GLU A 62 4.84 1.28 -19.86
CA GLU A 62 3.85 1.10 -18.79
C GLU A 62 4.36 0.06 -17.80
N ILE A 63 4.31 0.39 -16.51
CA ILE A 63 4.62 -0.56 -15.44
C ILE A 63 3.31 -1.02 -14.81
N GLU A 64 3.12 -2.32 -14.72
CA GLU A 64 2.05 -2.93 -13.92
C GLU A 64 2.66 -3.65 -12.71
N ILE A 65 2.14 -3.32 -11.53
CA ILE A 65 2.44 -4.02 -10.28
C ILE A 65 1.15 -4.68 -9.80
N THR A 66 1.19 -6.00 -9.61
CA THR A 66 0.06 -6.76 -9.05
C THR A 66 0.48 -7.57 -7.83
N SER A 67 -0.46 -7.79 -6.91
CA SER A 67 -0.30 -8.70 -5.78
C SER A 67 -1.63 -9.35 -5.43
N ASP A 68 -1.59 -10.56 -4.87
CA ASP A 68 -2.78 -11.24 -4.35
C ASP A 68 -3.30 -10.58 -3.05
N ARG A 69 -2.52 -9.68 -2.45
CA ARG A 69 -2.87 -8.87 -1.28
C ARG A 69 -2.84 -7.38 -1.61
N PRO A 70 -3.48 -6.53 -0.81
CA PRO A 70 -3.47 -5.07 -1.04
C PRO A 70 -2.18 -4.39 -0.59
N TYR A 71 -1.17 -5.14 -0.13
CA TYR A 71 0.05 -4.62 0.46
C TYR A 71 1.28 -5.19 -0.28
N ILE A 72 2.15 -4.30 -0.76
CA ILE A 72 3.42 -4.69 -1.41
C ILE A 72 4.43 -5.15 -0.34
N SER A 73 4.46 -4.50 0.81
CA SER A 73 5.49 -4.68 1.86
C SER A 73 5.29 -5.88 2.80
N PHE A 74 4.13 -6.54 2.77
CA PHE A 74 3.85 -7.64 3.70
C PHE A 74 4.12 -9.02 3.08
N MET A 75 4.06 -9.14 1.76
CA MET A 75 4.17 -10.42 1.04
C MET A 75 4.86 -10.22 -0.32
N PRO A 76 6.17 -9.89 -0.33
CA PRO A 76 6.91 -9.62 -1.56
C PRO A 76 6.86 -10.79 -2.55
N GLU A 77 6.72 -12.03 -2.07
CA GLU A 77 6.58 -13.23 -2.89
C GLU A 77 5.32 -13.25 -3.78
N SER A 78 4.29 -12.49 -3.41
CA SER A 78 3.05 -12.38 -4.20
C SER A 78 3.10 -11.26 -5.25
N VAL A 79 4.12 -10.41 -5.19
CA VAL A 79 4.26 -9.23 -6.05
C VAL A 79 4.78 -9.66 -7.42
N LYS A 80 4.10 -9.21 -8.47
CA LYS A 80 4.54 -9.34 -9.86
C LYS A 80 4.66 -7.96 -10.48
N ILE A 81 5.78 -7.72 -11.15
CA ILE A 81 6.05 -6.48 -11.86
C ILE A 81 6.20 -6.82 -13.33
N ARG A 82 5.45 -6.13 -14.20
CA ARG A 82 5.53 -6.25 -15.65
C ARG A 82 5.79 -4.89 -16.26
N VAL A 83 6.64 -4.84 -17.28
CA VAL A 83 6.92 -3.64 -18.05
C VAL A 83 6.47 -3.87 -19.48
N TYR A 84 5.65 -2.99 -20.00
CA TYR A 84 5.21 -2.96 -21.38
C TYR A 84 5.91 -1.82 -22.12
N ASP A 85 6.67 -2.14 -23.15
CA ASP A 85 7.36 -1.18 -24.01
C ASP A 85 6.46 -0.80 -25.19
N TRP A 86 6.13 0.49 -25.30
CA TRP A 86 5.22 1.00 -26.36
C TRP A 86 5.83 0.89 -27.76
N ALA A 87 7.15 1.01 -27.89
CA ALA A 87 7.84 1.01 -29.18
C ALA A 87 7.94 -0.40 -29.76
N THR A 88 8.17 -1.40 -28.91
CA THR A 88 8.34 -2.80 -29.34
C THR A 88 7.09 -3.65 -29.15
N ASN A 89 6.08 -3.16 -28.43
CA ASN A 89 4.87 -3.90 -28.06
C ASN A 89 5.20 -5.20 -27.29
N ALA A 90 6.29 -5.18 -26.52
CA ALA A 90 6.77 -6.32 -25.76
C ALA A 90 6.43 -6.16 -24.27
N ILE A 91 6.09 -7.27 -23.61
CA ILE A 91 5.93 -7.33 -22.14
C ILE A 91 7.10 -8.11 -21.56
N THR A 92 7.75 -7.53 -20.57
CA THR A 92 8.84 -8.16 -19.81
C THR A 92 8.46 -8.29 -18.35
N ASP A 93 8.62 -9.49 -17.79
CA ASP A 93 8.48 -9.72 -16.36
C ASP A 93 9.75 -9.26 -15.63
N VAL A 94 9.59 -8.44 -14.59
CA VAL A 94 10.70 -7.99 -13.74
C VAL A 94 10.75 -8.88 -12.51
N THR A 95 11.90 -9.55 -12.32
CA THR A 95 12.14 -10.36 -11.14
C THR A 95 12.28 -9.47 -9.91
N VAL A 96 11.42 -9.68 -8.91
CA VAL A 96 11.59 -9.09 -7.58
C VAL A 96 12.71 -9.84 -6.86
N VAL A 97 13.85 -9.18 -6.68
CA VAL A 97 15.05 -9.80 -6.11
C VAL A 97 15.24 -9.35 -4.67
N ARG A 98 15.31 -10.31 -3.74
CA ARG A 98 15.79 -10.05 -2.37
C ARG A 98 17.31 -9.76 -2.42
N PRO A 99 17.81 -8.78 -1.65
CA PRO A 99 19.25 -8.60 -1.49
C PRO A 99 19.95 -9.87 -1.00
N THR A 100 21.05 -10.26 -1.64
CA THR A 100 21.68 -11.58 -1.41
C THR A 100 22.31 -11.73 -0.03
N HIS A 101 22.59 -10.64 0.67
CA HIS A 101 23.15 -10.66 2.02
C HIS A 101 22.07 -10.82 3.11
N PHE A 102 20.79 -10.75 2.76
CA PHE A 102 19.71 -10.97 3.71
C PHE A 102 19.67 -12.47 4.09
N PRO A 103 19.43 -12.80 5.36
CA PRO A 103 19.30 -14.19 5.78
C PRO A 103 18.21 -14.91 4.97
N SER A 104 18.53 -16.11 4.48
CA SER A 104 17.67 -16.88 3.58
C SER A 104 16.38 -17.37 4.25
N GLU A 105 16.40 -17.52 5.56
CA GLU A 105 15.30 -18.00 6.41
C GLU A 105 14.22 -16.96 6.68
N LEU A 106 14.47 -15.68 6.37
CA LEU A 106 13.43 -14.65 6.50
C LEU A 106 12.33 -14.90 5.46
N GLU A 107 11.08 -14.66 5.84
CA GLU A 107 9.90 -14.81 4.98
C GLU A 107 8.90 -13.68 5.21
N GLY A 108 8.12 -13.34 4.18
CA GLY A 108 7.09 -12.30 4.22
C GLY A 108 7.60 -10.98 4.83
N CYS A 109 6.82 -10.43 5.76
CA CYS A 109 7.09 -9.15 6.43
C CYS A 109 8.45 -9.06 7.15
N SER A 110 9.05 -10.20 7.53
CA SER A 110 10.34 -10.19 8.23
C SER A 110 11.50 -9.71 7.34
N VAL A 111 11.35 -9.81 6.02
CA VAL A 111 12.31 -9.32 5.02
C VAL A 111 12.37 -7.80 5.02
N ASP A 112 11.21 -7.16 4.95
CA ASP A 112 11.07 -5.70 4.94
C ASP A 112 11.53 -5.10 6.26
N LEU A 113 11.16 -5.74 7.39
CA LEU A 113 11.66 -5.34 8.70
C LEU A 113 13.18 -5.47 8.80
N TYR A 114 13.77 -6.54 8.27
CA TYR A 114 15.22 -6.68 8.27
C TYR A 114 15.91 -5.54 7.51
N GLY A 115 15.41 -5.20 6.31
CA GLY A 115 15.93 -4.07 5.54
C GLY A 115 15.83 -2.74 6.29
N LEU A 116 14.70 -2.51 6.97
CA LEU A 116 14.50 -1.33 7.82
C LEU A 116 15.54 -1.27 8.96
N TYR A 117 15.73 -2.36 9.71
CA TYR A 117 16.69 -2.40 10.82
C TYR A 117 18.14 -2.31 10.33
N GLU A 118 18.46 -2.84 9.16
CA GLU A 118 19.77 -2.68 8.54
C GLU A 118 20.04 -1.22 8.18
N ALA A 119 19.08 -0.52 7.57
CA ALA A 119 19.19 0.90 7.26
C ALA A 119 19.39 1.73 8.55
N PHE A 120 18.65 1.43 9.62
CA PHE A 120 18.86 2.06 10.93
C PHE A 120 20.26 1.79 11.49
N ARG A 121 20.72 0.54 11.47
CA ARG A 121 22.06 0.17 11.98
C ARG A 121 23.17 0.93 11.25
N ASN A 122 23.00 1.16 9.95
CA ASN A 122 23.99 1.81 9.11
C ASN A 122 23.86 3.35 9.07
N ASN A 123 22.89 3.92 9.80
CA ASN A 123 22.51 5.34 9.73
C ASN A 123 22.24 5.81 8.28
N ASP A 124 21.58 4.95 7.50
CA ASP A 124 21.25 5.21 6.11
C ASP A 124 19.87 5.90 6.02
N GLU A 125 19.85 7.18 6.34
CA GLU A 125 18.63 8.01 6.42
C GLU A 125 17.84 8.08 5.11
N GLY A 126 18.43 7.72 3.98
CA GLY A 126 17.75 7.63 2.69
C GLY A 126 16.90 6.37 2.50
N ASN A 127 17.09 5.36 3.34
CA ASN A 127 16.47 4.03 3.21
C ASN A 127 15.52 3.68 4.36
N TYR A 128 15.13 4.66 5.18
CA TYR A 128 14.03 4.49 6.14
C TYR A 128 13.21 5.78 6.30
N ALA A 129 11.91 5.62 6.56
CA ALA A 129 11.03 6.74 6.86
C ALA A 129 11.29 7.26 8.28
N ASN A 130 11.28 8.59 8.43
CA ASN A 130 11.44 9.28 9.71
C ASN A 130 10.11 9.91 10.19
N PHE A 131 10.15 10.60 11.33
CA PHE A 131 8.97 11.24 11.91
C PHE A 131 8.36 12.34 11.04
N GLN A 132 9.16 13.07 10.26
CA GLN A 132 8.65 14.09 9.35
C GLN A 132 7.86 13.47 8.20
N ASP A 133 8.31 12.32 7.69
CA ASP A 133 7.56 11.57 6.68
C ASP A 133 6.18 11.13 7.22
N ALA A 134 6.16 10.66 8.47
CA ALA A 134 4.91 10.31 9.15
C ALA A 134 3.98 11.52 9.33
N VAL A 135 4.52 12.68 9.75
CA VAL A 135 3.75 13.93 9.87
C VAL A 135 3.19 14.38 8.53
N GLY A 136 3.98 14.27 7.45
CA GLY A 136 3.53 14.57 6.09
C GLY A 136 2.36 13.69 5.66
N MET A 137 2.47 12.38 5.91
CA MET A 137 1.40 11.43 5.60
C MET A 137 0.13 11.72 6.41
N HIS A 138 0.25 12.02 7.71
CA HIS A 138 -0.88 12.41 8.54
C HIS A 138 -1.57 13.70 8.04
N SER A 139 -0.78 14.70 7.66
CA SER A 139 -1.30 15.96 7.13
C SER A 139 -2.08 15.73 5.83
N PHE A 140 -1.56 14.88 4.94
CA PHE A 140 -2.26 14.48 3.72
C PHE A 140 -3.59 13.78 4.00
N LEU A 141 -3.61 12.81 4.93
CA LEU A 141 -4.83 12.09 5.32
C LEU A 141 -5.89 13.03 5.93
N ASP A 142 -5.47 14.00 6.73
CA ASP A 142 -6.39 15.00 7.29
C ASP A 142 -7.00 15.89 6.20
N GLU A 143 -6.21 16.32 5.22
CA GLU A 143 -6.72 17.08 4.08
C GLU A 143 -7.74 16.28 3.26
N MET A 144 -7.43 15.01 2.95
CA MET A 144 -8.37 14.12 2.26
C MET A 144 -9.71 14.02 3.00
N ARG A 145 -9.65 13.85 4.33
CA ARG A 145 -10.85 13.76 5.18
C ARG A 145 -11.66 15.05 5.16
N LEU A 146 -11.00 16.21 5.23
CA LEU A 146 -11.67 17.52 5.18
C LEU A 146 -12.38 17.73 3.85
N ARG A 147 -11.69 17.49 2.73
CA ARG A 147 -12.28 17.62 1.38
C ARG A 147 -13.44 16.64 1.15
N GLY A 148 -13.36 15.44 1.70
CA GLY A 148 -14.47 14.46 1.66
C GLY A 148 -15.73 14.94 2.38
N LYS A 149 -15.57 15.61 3.54
CA LYS A 149 -16.69 16.18 4.31
C LYS A 149 -17.33 17.37 3.60
N GLU A 150 -16.53 18.26 3.02
CA GLU A 150 -17.04 19.44 2.30
C GLU A 150 -17.94 19.06 1.12
N LYS A 151 -17.57 18.03 0.35
CA LYS A 151 -18.41 17.54 -0.76
C LYS A 151 -19.77 17.00 -0.30
N ASN A 152 -19.85 16.43 0.90
CA ASN A 152 -21.09 15.89 1.45
C ASN A 152 -22.02 16.97 2.04
N MET A 153 -21.58 18.23 2.16
CA MET A 153 -22.43 19.34 2.60
C MET A 153 -23.24 20.00 1.47
N TYR A 154 -22.93 19.67 0.21
CA TYR A 154 -23.58 20.24 -0.99
C TYR A 154 -24.33 19.20 -1.83
N GLN A 155 -24.56 17.99 -1.28
CA GLN A 155 -25.44 16.96 -1.83
C GLN A 155 -26.68 16.82 -0.93
#